data_AF-A0A0J8U9A1-F1
#
_entry.id   AF-A0A0J8U9A1-F1
#
_cell.length_a   1.000
_cell.length_b   1.000
_cell.length_c   1.000
_cell.angle_alpha   90.00
_cell.angle_beta   90.00
_cell.angle_gamma   90.00
#
_symmetry.space_group_name_H-M   'P 1'
#
loop_
_entity.id
_entity.type
_entity.pdbx_description
1 polymer ?
#
loop_
_entity_poly.entity_id
_entity_poly.type
_entity_poly.pdbx_seq_one_letter_code
_entity_poly.pdbx_strand_id
1 'polypeptide(L)' 'MTNTGQTTIAQDAERFAGLDSERVFTDLAAGRFVSGYDVIAAAEQVARLHPELSDALNALTARVKSAHYFWD' A
#
# COMPACT_ATOMS: atom_id res chain seq x y z
N MET A 1 17.10 1.03 23.13
CA MET A 1 17.28 1.63 21.79
C MET A 1 15.92 1.62 21.12
N THR A 2 15.30 2.77 20.94
CA THR A 2 13.99 2.92 20.29
C THR A 2 14.15 2.66 18.79
N ASN A 3 13.45 1.66 18.24
CA ASN A 3 13.36 1.37 16.81
C ASN A 3 12.60 2.50 16.09
N THR A 4 13.24 3.65 15.84
CA THR A 4 12.64 4.82 15.16
C THR A 4 12.88 4.80 13.65
N GLY A 5 12.44 3.75 12.95
CA GLY A 5 12.65 3.69 11.49
C GLY A 5 11.80 2.73 10.67
N GLN A 6 10.96 1.88 11.28
CA GLN A 6 10.05 1.00 10.55
C GLN A 6 8.65 1.63 10.50
N THR A 7 8.25 2.13 9.34
CA THR A 7 6.84 2.46 9.07
C THR A 7 6.03 1.18 8.92
N THR A 8 4.76 1.18 9.33
CA THR A 8 3.84 0.06 9.07
C THR A 8 3.29 0.14 7.65
N ILE A 9 2.75 -0.97 7.13
CA ILE A 9 2.06 -0.96 5.81
C ILE A 9 0.91 0.06 5.79
N ALA A 10 0.17 0.19 6.90
CA ALA A 10 -0.89 1.18 7.04
C ALA A 10 -0.34 2.61 6.91
N GLN A 11 0.77 2.94 7.57
CA GLN A 11 1.40 4.26 7.48
C GLN A 11 1.95 4.57 6.08
N ASP A 12 2.48 3.56 5.38
CA ASP A 12 2.91 3.74 3.99
C ASP A 12 1.71 4.00 3.07
N ALA A 13 0.58 3.32 3.32
CA ALA A 13 -0.66 3.46 2.54
C ALA A 13 -1.34 4.83 2.71
N GLU A 14 -1.15 5.52 3.85
CA GLU A 14 -1.69 6.87 4.09
C GLU A 14 -1.32 7.87 2.97
N ARG A 15 -0.12 7.73 2.39
CA ARG A 15 0.38 8.61 1.32
C ARG A 15 -0.41 8.49 0.01
N PHE A 16 -1.13 7.39 -0.16
CA PHE A 16 -1.88 7.08 -1.37
C PHE A 16 -3.40 7.09 -1.14
N ALA A 17 -3.84 7.35 0.10
CA ALA A 17 -5.25 7.34 0.46
C ALA A 17 -6.06 8.34 -0.40
N GLY A 18 -7.07 7.82 -1.10
CA GLY A 18 -7.93 8.60 -1.98
C GLY A 18 -7.40 8.83 -3.39
N LEU A 19 -6.23 8.27 -3.75
CA LEU A 19 -5.72 8.31 -5.13
C LEU A 19 -6.30 7.20 -6.00
N ASP A 20 -6.69 6.07 -5.40
CA ASP A 20 -7.32 4.95 -6.09
C ASP A 20 -8.85 5.08 -6.07
N SER A 21 -9.53 4.54 -7.10
CA SER A 21 -10.99 4.70 -7.24
C SER A 21 -11.80 3.86 -6.25
N GLU A 22 -11.21 2.80 -5.72
CA GLU A 22 -11.89 1.79 -4.89
C GLU A 22 -11.64 1.99 -3.38
N ARG A 23 -10.87 3.02 -3.01
CA ARG A 23 -10.48 3.36 -1.63
C ARG A 23 -9.64 2.29 -0.93
N VAL A 24 -8.97 1.42 -1.70
CA VAL A 24 -8.09 0.36 -1.19
C VAL A 24 -7.01 0.93 -0.29
N PHE A 25 -6.35 2.03 -0.68
CA PHE A 25 -5.31 2.63 0.16
C PHE A 25 -5.87 3.30 1.41
N THR A 26 -7.08 3.85 1.35
CA THR A 26 -7.77 4.38 2.53
C THR A 26 -8.13 3.27 3.52
N ASP A 27 -8.61 2.13 3.03
CA ASP A 27 -8.94 0.97 3.85
C ASP A 27 -7.68 0.35 4.47
N LEU A 28 -6.62 0.22 3.68
CA LEU A 28 -5.31 -0.26 4.15
C LEU A 28 -4.70 0.67 5.20
N ALA A 29 -4.78 1.99 5.00
CA ALA A 29 -4.32 3.00 5.96
C ALA A 29 -5.12 2.96 7.27
N ALA A 30 -6.43 2.65 7.19
CA ALA A 30 -7.28 2.44 8.35
C ALA A 30 -7.05 1.08 9.05
N GLY A 31 -6.13 0.25 8.57
CA GLY A 31 -5.86 -1.09 9.08
C GLY A 31 -6.99 -2.09 8.82
N ARG A 32 -7.90 -1.78 7.87
CA ARG A 32 -8.92 -2.73 7.44
C ARG A 32 -8.30 -3.80 6.54
N PHE A 33 -8.94 -4.96 6.51
CA PHE A 33 -8.53 -6.02 5.59
C PHE A 33 -8.77 -5.58 4.15
N VAL A 34 -7.75 -5.72 3.32
CA VAL A 34 -7.79 -5.63 1.86
C VAL A 34 -6.96 -6.78 1.31
N SER A 35 -7.32 -7.34 0.16
CA SER A 35 -6.52 -8.41 -0.42
C SER A 35 -5.23 -7.84 -1.03
N GLY A 36 -4.16 -8.64 -1.04
CA GLY A 36 -2.93 -8.25 -1.73
C GLY A 36 -3.14 -8.00 -3.24
N TYR A 37 -4.11 -8.68 -3.86
CA TYR A 37 -4.50 -8.45 -5.25
C TYR A 37 -5.12 -7.06 -5.45
N ASP A 38 -6.01 -6.62 -4.56
CA ASP A 38 -6.63 -5.29 -4.63
C ASP A 38 -5.59 -4.19 -4.49
N VAL A 39 -4.61 -4.37 -3.60
CA VAL A 39 -3.51 -3.41 -3.41
C VAL A 39 -2.65 -3.29 -4.67
N ILE A 40 -2.37 -4.39 -5.36
CA ILE A 40 -1.61 -4.36 -6.62
C ILE A 40 -2.41 -3.67 -7.72
N ALA A 41 -3.70 -3.99 -7.87
CA ALA A 41 -4.57 -3.35 -8.85
C ALA A 41 -4.70 -1.84 -8.62
N ALA A 42 -4.88 -1.42 -7.36
CA ALA A 42 -4.91 -0.01 -6.97
C ALA A 42 -3.57 0.68 -7.25
N ALA A 43 -2.44 0.03 -6.96
CA ALA A 43 -1.12 0.58 -7.26
C ALA A 43 -0.89 0.77 -8.77
N GLU A 44 -1.27 -0.19 -9.61
CA GLU A 44 -1.19 -0.07 -11.07
C GLU A 44 -2.12 1.02 -11.61
N GLN A 45 -3.30 1.19 -11.03
CA GLN A 45 -4.19 2.29 -11.37
C GLN A 45 -3.55 3.65 -11.05
N VAL A 46 -3.10 3.84 -9.80
CA VAL A 46 -2.51 5.11 -9.37
C VAL A 46 -1.22 5.40 -10.14
N ALA A 47 -0.34 4.42 -10.38
CA ALA A 47 0.89 4.61 -11.12
C ALA A 47 0.66 5.06 -12.59
N ARG A 48 -0.44 4.62 -13.22
CA ARG A 48 -0.81 5.09 -14.57
C ARG A 48 -1.22 6.56 -14.59
N LEU A 49 -1.84 7.05 -13.52
CA LEU A 49 -2.31 8.44 -13.39
C LEU A 49 -1.25 9.37 -12.78
N HIS A 50 -0.37 8.81 -11.95
CA HIS A 50 0.69 9.47 -11.20
C HIS A 50 2.02 8.73 -11.37
N PRO A 51 2.66 8.80 -12.56
CA PRO A 51 3.89 8.06 -12.83
C PRO A 51 5.02 8.36 -11.84
N GLU A 52 5.05 9.58 -11.27
CA GLU A 52 6.00 10.01 -10.25
C GLU A 52 5.90 9.23 -8.94
N LEU A 53 4.77 8.56 -8.68
CA LEU A 53 4.55 7.75 -7.48
C LEU A 53 4.92 6.28 -7.67
N SER A 54 5.30 5.86 -8.89
CA SER A 54 5.49 4.45 -9.24
C SER A 54 6.48 3.72 -8.34
N ASP A 55 7.63 4.33 -8.02
CA ASP A 55 8.64 3.71 -7.16
C ASP A 55 8.12 3.50 -5.73
N ALA A 56 7.38 4.47 -5.21
CA ALA A 56 6.80 4.40 -3.87
C ALA A 56 5.67 3.34 -3.80
N LEU A 57 4.85 3.24 -4.85
CA LEU A 57 3.81 2.21 -5.00
C LEU A 57 4.42 0.81 -5.13
N ASN A 58 5.51 0.66 -5.90
CA ASN A 58 6.26 -0.59 -6.01
C ASN A 58 6.84 -1.03 -4.67
N ALA A 59 7.37 -0.11 -3.87
CA ALA A 59 7.86 -0.41 -2.53
C ALA A 59 6.73 -0.89 -1.60
N LEU A 60 5.57 -0.21 -1.60
CA LEU A 60 4.40 -0.63 -0.81
C LEU A 60 3.92 -2.03 -1.22
N THR A 61 3.74 -2.28 -2.51
CA THR A 61 3.27 -3.58 -3.00
C THR A 61 4.25 -4.72 -2.68
N ALA A 62 5.56 -4.47 -2.72
CA ALA A 62 6.57 -5.44 -2.29
C ALA A 62 6.44 -5.77 -0.80
N ARG A 63 6.22 -4.76 0.06
CA ARG A 63 6.00 -4.98 1.51
C ARG A 63 4.71 -5.75 1.77
N VAL A 64 3.62 -5.40 1.11
CA VAL A 64 2.32 -6.09 1.20
C VAL A 64 2.46 -7.56 0.79
N LYS A 65 3.14 -7.86 -0.32
CA LYS A 65 3.46 -9.24 -0.73
C LYS A 65 4.26 -9.99 0.34
N SER A 66 5.29 -9.37 0.90
CA SER A 66 6.11 -10.00 1.95
C SER A 66 5.35 -10.25 3.25
N ALA A 67 4.36 -9.40 3.58
CA ALA A 67 3.50 -9.58 4.74
C ALA A 67 2.46 -10.67 4.50
N HIS A 68 1.83 -10.74 3.32
CA HIS A 68 0.82 -11.75 2.99
C HIS A 68 1.35 -13.20 2.94
N TYR A 69 2.65 -13.44 2.78
CA TYR A 69 3.24 -14.76 3.04
C TYR A 69 3.03 -15.27 4.49
N PHE A 70 2.52 -14.42 5.40
CA PHE A 70 2.10 -14.78 6.76
C PHE A 70 0.57 -14.84 6.97
N TRP A 71 -0.25 -14.54 5.95
CA TRP A 71 -1.72 -14.48 6.05
C TRP A 71 -2.45 -15.45 5.09
N ASP A 72 -1.70 -16.31 4.38
CA ASP A 72 -2.21 -17.55 3.77
C ASP A 72 -2.23 -18.69 4.79
#